data_AF-A0AAW0KYA9-F1
#
_entry.id   AF-A0AAW0KYA9-F1
#
_cell.length_a   1.000
_cell.length_b   1.000
_cell.length_c   1.000
_cell.angle_alpha   90.00
_cell.angle_beta   90.00
_cell.angle_gamma   90.00
#
_symmetry.space_group_name_H-M   'P 1'
#
loop_
_entity.id
_entity.type
_entity.pdbx_description
1 polymer ?
#
loop_
_entity_poly.entity_id
_entity_poly.type
_entity_poly.pdbx_seq_one_letter_code
_entity_poly.pdbx_strand_id
1 'polypeptide(L)'
;MPEFQVFFSDHASNDFNTLFASLPPERPYFATGVPGSFHGRLFPNFSLDFVYSSYALQCLSKVPEELPNKNSAAWNKGRVHYASAPDEVAQAFTTQFAKDITAFLDCRAKGLVVGGLMVIIMPGIPNGIPHSSSLTGGIFDFLGQCLMGMAKEVS
;
A
#
# COMPACT_ATOMS: atom_id res chain seq x y z
N MET A 1 6.95 35.29 -1.56
CA MET A 1 6.67 33.92 -2.03
C MET A 1 6.99 32.98 -0.88
N PRO A 2 6.12 32.03 -0.51
CA PRO A 2 6.43 31.10 0.57
C PRO A 2 7.59 30.17 0.18
N GLU A 3 8.34 29.72 1.18
CA GLU A 3 9.30 28.63 1.02
C GLU A 3 8.57 27.30 1.11
N PHE A 4 8.97 26.32 0.31
CA PHE A 4 8.34 25.00 0.27
C PHE A 4 9.26 23.94 0.89
N GLN A 5 8.70 23.09 1.75
CA GLN A 5 9.36 21.89 2.25
C GLN A 5 8.60 20.65 1.77
N VAL A 6 9.31 19.75 1.08
CA VAL A 6 8.77 18.51 0.53
C VAL A 6 9.37 17.32 1.28
N PHE A 7 8.49 16.50 1.83
CA PHE A 7 8.87 15.25 2.51
C PHE A 7 8.61 14.06 1.58
N PHE A 8 9.66 13.30 1.32
CA PHE A 8 9.59 12.03 0.60
C PHE A 8 9.56 10.89 1.63
N SER A 9 8.39 10.28 1.81
CA SER A 9 8.19 9.20 2.78
C SER A 9 8.11 7.86 2.08
N ASP A 10 8.81 6.86 2.60
CA ASP A 10 8.72 5.47 2.17
C ASP A 10 9.22 4.55 3.30
N HIS A 11 9.10 3.23 3.15
CA HIS A 11 9.71 2.26 4.04
C HIS A 11 11.20 2.53 4.24
N ALA A 12 11.72 2.23 5.44
CA ALA A 12 13.13 2.42 5.76
C ALA A 12 14.08 1.61 4.87
N SER A 13 13.58 0.54 4.23
CA SER A 13 14.32 -0.28 3.26
C SER A 13 14.34 0.30 1.85
N ASN A 14 13.61 1.39 1.59
CA ASN A 14 13.62 2.05 0.29
C ASN A 14 15.00 2.66 0.00
N ASP A 15 15.36 2.72 -1.28
CA ASP A 15 16.63 3.31 -1.72
C ASP A 15 16.55 4.85 -1.78
N PHE A 16 16.66 5.47 -0.60
CA PHE A 16 16.75 6.92 -0.49
C PHE A 16 18.01 7.51 -1.14
N ASN A 17 19.09 6.74 -1.31
CA ASN A 17 20.30 7.23 -1.96
C ASN A 17 20.03 7.55 -3.42
N THR A 18 19.37 6.62 -4.13
CA THR A 18 18.95 6.85 -5.52
C THR A 18 17.96 8.01 -5.61
N LEU A 19 17.00 8.12 -4.69
CA LEU A 19 16.10 9.27 -4.63
C LEU A 19 16.89 10.58 -4.55
N PHE A 20 17.77 10.74 -3.56
CA PHE A 20 18.51 11.99 -3.36
C PHE A 20 19.47 12.30 -4.52
N ALA A 21 20.10 11.28 -5.12
CA ALA A 21 20.93 11.45 -6.31
C ALA A 21 20.13 11.90 -7.55
N SER A 22 18.84 11.54 -7.63
CA SER A 22 17.95 11.87 -8.76
C SER A 22 17.21 13.22 -8.63
N LEU A 23 17.30 13.88 -7.47
CA LEU A 23 16.61 15.17 -7.27
C LEU A 23 17.18 16.25 -8.21
N PRO A 24 16.32 17.11 -8.80
CA PRO A 24 16.79 18.24 -9.60
C PRO A 24 17.75 19.14 -8.80
N PRO A 25 18.90 19.53 -9.37
CA PRO A 25 19.85 20.43 -8.71
C PRO A 25 19.21 21.79 -8.42
N GLU A 26 18.51 22.34 -9.42
CA GLU A 26 17.72 23.55 -9.29
C GLU A 26 16.28 23.17 -8.95
N ARG A 27 15.90 23.39 -7.69
CA ARG A 27 14.54 23.12 -7.19
C ARG A 27 14.06 24.27 -6.29
N PRO A 28 12.83 24.76 -6.46
CA PRO A 28 12.28 25.84 -5.65
C PRO A 28 11.72 25.35 -4.30
N TYR A 29 12.31 24.29 -3.72
CA TYR A 29 11.86 23.69 -2.46
C TYR A 29 12.99 22.93 -1.74
N PHE A 30 12.87 22.81 -0.42
CA PHE A 30 13.70 21.94 0.42
C PHE A 30 13.17 20.50 0.39
N ALA A 31 14.07 19.52 0.38
CA ALA A 31 13.70 18.10 0.31
C ALA A 31 14.17 17.36 1.57
N THR A 32 13.35 16.46 2.09
CA THR A 32 13.69 15.61 3.23
C THR A 32 13.17 14.20 3.02
N GLY A 33 14.00 13.19 3.26
CA GLY A 33 13.56 11.79 3.30
C GLY A 33 13.03 11.42 4.68
N VAL A 34 11.92 10.69 4.72
CA VAL A 34 11.25 10.27 5.96
C VAL A 34 11.08 8.75 5.93
N PRO A 35 12.04 7.99 6.49
CA PRO A 35 11.96 6.54 6.51
C PRO A 35 10.94 6.06 7.55
N GLY A 36 10.00 5.21 7.14
CA GLY A 36 9.03 4.58 8.03
C GLY A 36 7.75 4.15 7.32
N SER A 37 6.98 3.25 7.96
CA SER A 37 5.68 2.84 7.44
C SER A 37 4.66 3.98 7.53
N PHE A 38 3.96 4.26 6.43
CA PHE A 38 2.92 5.29 6.39
C PHE A 38 1.66 4.93 7.18
N HIS A 39 1.47 3.66 7.56
CA HIS A 39 0.43 3.23 8.49
C HIS A 39 0.69 3.70 9.94
N GLY A 40 1.90 4.16 10.23
CA GLY A 40 2.29 4.73 11.52
C GLY A 40 2.45 6.25 11.50
N ARG A 41 2.76 6.83 12.66
CA ARG A 41 3.01 8.28 12.78
C ARG A 41 4.43 8.61 12.30
N LEU A 42 4.52 9.49 11.31
CA LEU A 42 5.78 9.93 10.70
C LEU A 42 6.11 11.40 10.94
N PHE A 43 5.09 12.20 11.27
CA PHE A 43 5.20 13.65 11.36
C PHE A 43 4.64 14.16 12.70
N PRO A 44 5.16 15.30 13.21
CA PRO A 44 4.55 16.04 14.30
C PRO A 44 3.10 16.46 13.98
N ASN A 45 2.35 16.87 15.01
CA ASN A 45 0.98 17.33 14.78
C ASN A 45 0.98 18.64 14.01
N PHE A 46 0.00 18.83 13.11
CA PHE A 46 -0.21 20.06 12.35
C PHE A 46 1.05 20.56 11.61
N SER A 47 1.77 19.65 10.96
CA SER A 47 3.02 19.93 10.25
C SER A 47 2.93 19.75 8.73
N LEU A 48 1.77 19.34 8.22
CA LEU A 48 1.56 19.07 6.80
C LEU A 48 0.40 19.92 6.27
N ASP A 49 0.68 20.79 5.29
CA ASP A 49 -0.36 21.53 4.55
C ASP A 49 -1.04 20.66 3.49
N PHE A 50 -0.27 19.76 2.88
CA PHE A 50 -0.71 18.91 1.78
C PHE A 50 -0.10 17.50 1.88
N VAL A 51 -0.92 16.48 1.70
CA VAL A 51 -0.50 15.08 1.63
C VAL A 51 -0.85 14.50 0.28
N TYR A 52 0.12 13.84 -0.35
CA TYR A 52 -0.04 13.13 -1.61
C TYR A 52 0.36 11.67 -1.42
N SER A 53 -0.52 10.74 -1.82
CA SER A 53 -0.22 9.31 -1.85
C SER A 53 -0.72 8.73 -3.16
N SER A 54 0.18 8.08 -3.91
CA SER A 54 -0.13 7.48 -5.21
C SER A 54 0.43 6.06 -5.26
N TYR A 55 -0.43 5.08 -5.57
CA TYR A 55 -0.06 3.67 -5.70
C TYR A 55 0.75 3.11 -4.53
N ALA A 56 0.41 3.51 -3.31
CA ALA A 56 1.02 3.01 -2.07
C ALA A 56 0.02 2.27 -1.17
N LEU A 57 -1.18 2.82 -0.99
CA LEU A 57 -2.14 2.36 0.03
C LEU A 57 -2.75 0.98 -0.25
N GLN A 58 -2.63 0.45 -1.47
CA GLN A 58 -3.01 -0.94 -1.76
C GLN A 58 -2.07 -1.98 -1.12
N CYS A 59 -0.85 -1.57 -0.72
CA CYS A 59 0.07 -2.43 0.00
C CYS A 59 -0.36 -2.54 1.46
N LEU A 60 -0.71 -3.76 1.89
CA LEU A 60 -1.08 -4.02 3.28
C LEU A 60 0.13 -3.94 4.21
N SER A 61 -0.10 -3.61 5.47
CA SER A 61 0.93 -3.58 6.50
C SER A 61 1.47 -4.98 6.83
N LYS A 62 0.65 -6.01 6.62
CA LYS A 62 0.99 -7.42 6.80
C LYS A 62 0.04 -8.33 6.03
N VAL A 63 0.44 -9.60 5.87
CA VAL A 63 -0.45 -10.67 5.40
C VAL A 63 -1.53 -10.93 6.47
N PRO A 64 -2.83 -11.05 6.11
CA PRO A 64 -3.85 -11.44 7.07
C PRO A 64 -3.53 -12.80 7.70
N GLU A 65 -3.65 -12.89 9.03
CA GLU A 65 -3.18 -14.02 9.84
C GLU A 65 -3.93 -15.33 9.55
N GLU A 66 -5.14 -15.21 9.00
CA GLU A 66 -6.03 -16.30 8.64
C GLU A 66 -5.56 -17.02 7.36
N LEU A 67 -4.84 -16.33 6.46
CA LEU A 67 -4.44 -16.88 5.16
C LEU A 67 -3.47 -18.06 5.22
N PRO A 68 -2.41 -18.05 6.07
CA PRO A 68 -1.50 -19.19 6.18
C PRO A 68 -2.04 -20.32 7.07
N ASN A 69 -3.11 -20.09 7.84
CA ASN A 69 -3.64 -21.07 8.78
C ASN A 69 -4.46 -22.14 8.03
N LYS A 70 -3.94 -23.37 7.95
CA LYS A 70 -4.59 -24.51 7.26
C LYS A 70 -5.97 -24.88 7.81
N ASN A 71 -6.28 -24.51 9.05
CA ASN A 71 -7.56 -24.78 9.69
C ASN A 71 -8.56 -23.62 9.53
N SER A 72 -8.14 -22.50 8.91
CA SER A 72 -9.00 -21.36 8.64
C SER A 72 -9.83 -21.59 7.38
N ALA A 73 -11.07 -21.10 7.37
CA ALA A 73 -11.88 -21.01 6.15
C ALA A 73 -11.23 -20.11 5.10
N ALA A 74 -10.39 -19.14 5.52
CA ALA A 74 -9.63 -18.26 4.65
C ALA A 74 -8.25 -18.82 4.26
N TRP A 75 -7.98 -20.12 4.46
CA TRP A 75 -6.70 -20.71 4.06
C TRP A 75 -6.49 -20.61 2.54
N ASN A 76 -5.55 -19.76 2.11
CA ASN A 76 -5.39 -19.45 0.68
C ASN A 76 -4.48 -20.45 -0.06
N LYS A 77 -4.79 -21.74 0.02
CA LYS A 77 -3.97 -22.81 -0.56
C LYS A 77 -3.83 -22.65 -2.08
N GLY A 78 -2.60 -22.74 -2.57
CA GLY A 78 -2.28 -22.83 -4.01
C GLY A 78 -2.56 -21.55 -4.79
N ARG A 79 -2.70 -20.41 -4.09
CA ARG A 79 -2.94 -19.09 -4.67
C ARG A 79 -2.04 -18.08 -3.97
N VAL A 80 -1.79 -16.96 -4.65
CA VAL A 80 -0.95 -15.87 -4.12
C VAL A 80 -1.77 -14.64 -3.73
N HIS A 81 -3.04 -14.58 -4.14
CA HIS A 81 -3.94 -13.46 -3.90
C HIS A 81 -5.41 -13.93 -3.86
N TYR A 82 -6.36 -12.98 -3.80
CA TYR A 82 -7.78 -13.28 -3.57
C TYR A 82 -8.69 -13.21 -4.82
N ALA A 83 -8.16 -12.87 -6.00
CA ALA A 83 -9.00 -12.55 -7.16
C ALA A 83 -9.87 -13.73 -7.63
N SER A 84 -9.29 -14.93 -7.64
CA SER A 84 -9.97 -16.20 -7.92
C SER A 84 -10.06 -17.10 -6.67
N ALA A 85 -10.19 -16.49 -5.50
CA ALA A 85 -10.29 -17.19 -4.22
C ALA A 85 -11.73 -17.20 -3.67
N PRO A 86 -12.06 -18.07 -2.70
CA PRO A 86 -13.31 -18.00 -1.96
C PRO A 86 -13.49 -16.66 -1.23
N ASP A 87 -14.74 -16.32 -0.93
CA ASP A 87 -15.11 -15.05 -0.31
C ASP A 87 -14.42 -14.83 1.04
N GLU A 88 -14.15 -15.89 1.80
CA GLU A 88 -13.46 -15.82 3.09
C GLU A 88 -12.03 -15.27 2.95
N VAL A 89 -11.35 -15.59 1.85
CA VAL A 89 -10.02 -15.04 1.55
C VAL A 89 -10.13 -13.56 1.23
N ALA A 90 -11.05 -13.17 0.34
CA ALA A 90 -11.28 -11.77 -0.01
C ALA A 90 -11.69 -10.93 1.22
N GLN A 91 -12.49 -11.50 2.13
CA GLN A 91 -12.89 -10.87 3.38
C GLN A 91 -11.72 -10.66 4.34
N ALA A 92 -10.78 -11.61 4.43
CA ALA A 92 -9.57 -11.46 5.23
C ALA A 92 -8.68 -10.31 4.71
N PHE A 93 -8.47 -10.23 3.39
CA PHE A 93 -7.79 -9.08 2.76
C PHE A 93 -8.51 -7.76 3.02
N THR A 94 -9.84 -7.73 2.84
CA THR A 94 -10.67 -6.53 3.05
C THR A 94 -10.59 -6.05 4.51
N THR A 95 -10.61 -6.98 5.47
CA THR A 95 -10.52 -6.67 6.89
C THR A 95 -9.15 -6.10 7.25
N GLN A 96 -8.07 -6.65 6.68
CA GLN A 96 -6.72 -6.12 6.89
C GLN A 96 -6.57 -4.73 6.25
N PHE A 97 -7.06 -4.54 5.02
CA PHE A 97 -7.07 -3.23 4.36
C PHE A 97 -7.83 -2.19 5.17
N ALA A 98 -9.01 -2.53 5.71
CA ALA A 98 -9.79 -1.62 6.55
C ALA A 98 -9.00 -1.16 7.79
N LYS A 99 -8.30 -2.07 8.48
CA LYS A 99 -7.41 -1.72 9.60
C LYS A 99 -6.29 -0.77 9.15
N ASP A 100 -5.68 -1.08 8.02
CA ASP A 100 -4.51 -0.38 7.49
C ASP A 100 -4.82 1.03 6.99
N ILE A 101 -5.94 1.20 6.28
CA ILE A 101 -6.39 2.51 5.80
C ILE A 101 -6.88 3.38 6.95
N THR A 102 -7.57 2.81 7.94
CA THR A 102 -7.95 3.56 9.16
C THR A 102 -6.72 4.05 9.90
N ALA A 103 -5.72 3.19 10.13
CA ALA A 103 -4.48 3.58 10.78
C ALA A 103 -3.73 4.70 10.01
N PHE A 104 -3.68 4.60 8.68
CA PHE A 104 -3.13 5.66 7.84
C PHE A 104 -3.89 6.97 8.02
N LEU A 105 -5.22 6.96 7.88
CA LEU A 105 -6.06 8.15 7.98
C LEU A 105 -5.97 8.80 9.37
N ASP A 106 -5.98 8.01 10.45
CA ASP A 106 -5.82 8.50 11.82
C ASP A 106 -4.46 9.18 12.04
N CYS A 107 -3.40 8.61 11.46
CA CYS A 107 -2.07 9.21 11.52
C CYS A 107 -1.97 10.49 10.68
N ARG A 108 -2.58 10.53 9.49
CA ARG A 108 -2.59 11.73 8.63
C ARG A 108 -3.45 12.84 9.20
N ALA A 109 -4.60 12.52 9.78
CA ALA A 109 -5.49 13.50 10.42
C ALA A 109 -4.79 14.28 11.55
N LYS A 110 -3.89 13.63 12.30
CA LYS A 110 -3.06 14.30 13.32
C LYS A 110 -1.95 15.17 12.72
N GLY A 111 -1.39 14.75 11.59
CA GLY A 111 -0.28 15.45 10.93
C GLY A 111 -0.72 16.65 10.11
N LEU A 112 -1.90 16.59 9.49
CA LEU A 112 -2.47 17.66 8.67
C LEU A 112 -2.84 18.88 9.52
N VAL A 113 -2.59 20.07 8.98
CA VAL A 113 -3.10 21.33 9.54
C VAL A 113 -4.62 21.44 9.32
N VAL A 114 -5.28 22.29 10.10
CA VAL A 114 -6.70 22.60 9.86
C VAL A 114 -6.85 23.25 8.48
N GLY A 115 -7.71 22.67 7.64
CA GLY A 115 -7.89 23.11 6.25
C GLY A 115 -6.86 22.53 5.26
N GLY A 116 -5.93 21.70 5.73
CA GLY A 116 -5.00 20.98 4.86
C GLY A 116 -5.70 19.97 3.94
N LEU A 117 -5.04 19.63 2.83
CA LEU A 117 -5.60 18.74 1.81
C LEU A 117 -4.86 17.42 1.74
N MET A 118 -5.58 16.36 1.38
CA MET A 118 -5.00 15.05 1.11
C MET A 118 -5.56 14.50 -0.19
N VAL A 119 -4.65 14.09 -1.08
CA VAL A 119 -4.98 13.43 -2.34
C VAL A 119 -4.46 12.00 -2.29
N ILE A 120 -5.37 11.07 -2.56
CA ILE A 120 -5.09 9.63 -2.59
C ILE A 120 -5.46 9.09 -3.98
N ILE A 121 -4.49 8.44 -4.61
CA ILE A 121 -4.67 7.70 -5.86
C ILE A 121 -4.21 6.27 -5.60
N MET A 122 -5.08 5.30 -5.79
CA MET A 122 -4.76 3.89 -5.61
C MET A 122 -5.58 3.03 -6.58
N PRO A 123 -5.10 1.84 -6.95
CA PRO A 123 -5.90 0.92 -7.74
C PRO A 123 -7.15 0.51 -6.96
N GLY A 124 -8.28 0.54 -7.65
CA GLY A 124 -9.56 0.09 -7.13
C GLY A 124 -10.23 -0.87 -8.11
N ILE A 125 -11.26 -1.54 -7.65
CA ILE A 125 -12.10 -2.41 -8.48
C ILE A 125 -13.43 -1.67 -8.67
N PRO A 126 -13.83 -1.38 -9.92
CA PRO A 126 -15.10 -0.70 -10.16
C PRO A 126 -16.28 -1.49 -9.60
N ASN A 127 -17.31 -0.78 -9.14
CA ASN A 127 -18.52 -1.41 -8.60
C ASN A 127 -19.16 -2.34 -9.63
N GLY A 128 -19.58 -3.52 -9.17
CA GLY A 128 -20.21 -4.55 -10.02
C GLY A 128 -19.22 -5.37 -10.86
N ILE A 129 -17.91 -5.10 -10.78
CA ILE A 129 -16.89 -5.90 -11.45
C ILE A 129 -16.36 -6.98 -10.50
N PRO A 130 -16.41 -8.28 -10.88
CA PRO A 130 -15.81 -9.35 -10.09
C PRO A 130 -14.30 -9.16 -9.90
N HIS A 131 -13.77 -9.59 -8.76
CA HIS A 131 -12.33 -9.47 -8.45
C HIS A 131 -11.44 -10.16 -9.51
N SER A 132 -11.86 -11.32 -10.01
CA SER A 132 -11.18 -12.09 -11.07
C SER A 132 -11.10 -11.36 -12.41
N SER A 133 -12.00 -10.41 -12.66
CA SER A 133 -12.06 -9.64 -13.92
C SER A 133 -11.30 -8.30 -13.83
N SER A 134 -10.71 -8.00 -12.66
CA SER A 134 -9.89 -6.80 -12.50
C SER A 134 -8.48 -7.01 -13.06
N LEU A 135 -7.86 -5.94 -13.59
CA LEU A 135 -6.47 -6.00 -14.09
C LEU A 135 -5.50 -6.53 -13.03
N THR A 136 -5.61 -6.00 -11.81
CA THR A 136 -4.79 -6.42 -10.67
C THR A 136 -5.03 -7.90 -10.34
N GLY A 137 -6.28 -8.35 -10.40
CA GLY A 137 -6.64 -9.76 -10.19
C GLY A 137 -5.98 -10.68 -11.23
N GLY A 138 -6.08 -10.32 -12.51
CA GLY A 138 -5.43 -11.08 -13.59
C GLY A 138 -3.91 -11.17 -13.46
N ILE A 139 -3.25 -10.09 -13.04
CA ILE A 139 -1.78 -10.08 -12.80
C ILE A 139 -1.41 -11.08 -11.70
N PHE A 140 -2.11 -11.06 -10.57
CA PHE A 140 -1.80 -11.95 -9.45
C PHE A 140 -2.17 -13.41 -9.73
N ASP A 141 -3.26 -13.65 -10.44
CA ASP A 141 -3.65 -15.00 -10.84
C ASP A 141 -2.60 -15.61 -11.80
N PHE A 142 -2.12 -14.83 -12.77
CA PHE A 142 -1.04 -15.25 -13.67
C PHE A 142 0.26 -15.54 -12.91
N LEU A 143 0.65 -14.65 -11.99
CA LEU A 143 1.82 -14.87 -11.12
C LEU A 143 1.68 -16.16 -10.30
N GLY A 144 0.49 -16.40 -9.73
CA GLY A 144 0.19 -17.63 -9.01
C GLY A 144 0.33 -18.88 -9.87
N GLN A 145 -0.13 -18.83 -11.12
CA GLN A 145 0.03 -19.93 -12.08
C GLN A 145 1.51 -20.21 -12.39
N CYS A 146 2.31 -19.17 -12.64
CA CYS A 146 3.75 -19.33 -12.86
C CYS A 146 4.44 -20.00 -11.66
N LEU A 147 4.15 -19.54 -10.44
CA LEU A 147 4.73 -20.10 -9.21
C LEU A 147 4.30 -21.56 -8.99
N MET A 148 3.03 -21.87 -9.24
CA MET A 148 2.53 -23.25 -9.18
C MET A 148 3.11 -24.15 -10.28
N GLY A 149 3.45 -23.60 -11.44
CA GLY A 149 4.18 -24.30 -12.49
C GLY A 149 5.57 -24.70 -12.02
N MET A 150 6.36 -23.72 -11.53
CA MET A 150 7.70 -23.97 -11.01
C MET A 150 7.71 -24.95 -9.83
N ALA A 151 6.73 -24.87 -8.92
CA ALA A 151 6.63 -25.78 -7.79
C ALA A 151 6.41 -27.25 -8.20
N LYS A 152 5.81 -27.50 -9.37
CA LYS A 152 5.58 -28.85 -9.91
C LYS A 152 6.79 -29.43 -10.63
N GLU A 153 7.69 -28.58 -11.15
CA GLU A 153 8.91 -29.04 -11.82
C GLU A 153 9.96 -29.59 -10.82
N VAL A 154 9.85 -29.20 -9.55
CA VAL A 154 10.79 -29.56 -8.47
C VAL A 154 10.23 -30.66 -7.55
N SER A 155 8.99 -31.12 -7.79
CA SER A 155 8.30 -32.18 -7.03
C SER A 155 8.33 -33.51 -7.76
#